data_AF-A0A316WZ64-F1
#
_entry.id   AF-A0A316WZ64-F1
#
_cell.length_a   1.000
_cell.length_b   1.000
_cell.length_c   1.000
_cell.angle_alpha   90.00
_cell.angle_beta   90.00
_cell.angle_gamma   90.00
#
_symmetry.space_group_name_H-M   'P 1'
#
loop_
_entity.id
_entity.type
_entity.pdbx_description
1 polymer ?
#
loop_
_entity_poly.entity_id
_entity_poly.type
_entity_poly.pdbx_seq_one_letter_code
_entity_poly.pdbx_strand_id
1 'polypeptide(L)'
;MQFYIGFFLPISMKFNMNKKLIIGLPALLMVFLVSCEKKYQSPGQYEEDLFADERQEGKAYIMDEEECFDGSELVLSSSNVKLADSSKGRGKSFFIYKVRSGKVLKTVRDSTLEFPMEFLSPYKLKLKNDSMYVYLKNLEGYRLIAKDRNLKYQWLKAAPVYSVKKK
;
A
#
# COMPACT_ATOMS: atom_id res chain seq x y z
N MET A 1 -3.35 44.64 53.34
CA MET A 1 -4.50 43.72 53.38
C MET A 1 -4.02 42.38 53.90
N GLN A 2 -4.57 41.95 55.03
CA GLN A 2 -4.18 40.75 55.79
C GLN A 2 -4.70 39.48 55.11
N PHE A 3 -3.79 38.60 54.69
CA PHE A 3 -4.13 37.23 54.29
C PHE A 3 -4.13 36.36 55.55
N TYR A 4 -5.32 35.97 56.00
CA TYR A 4 -5.51 34.99 57.07
C TYR A 4 -5.06 33.61 56.56
N ILE A 5 -3.87 33.18 56.98
CA ILE A 5 -3.49 31.76 56.96
C ILE A 5 -4.27 31.11 58.09
N GLY A 6 -5.41 30.51 57.75
CA GLY A 6 -6.20 29.68 58.64
C GLY A 6 -5.42 28.42 58.99
N PHE A 7 -4.55 28.51 59.98
CA PHE A 7 -3.91 27.38 60.63
C PHE A 7 -4.99 26.67 61.46
N PHE A 8 -5.79 25.81 60.81
CA PHE A 8 -6.64 24.85 61.51
C PHE A 8 -5.71 23.83 62.18
N LEU A 9 -5.30 24.14 63.41
CA LEU A 9 -4.80 23.13 64.35
C LEU A 9 -5.85 22.02 64.43
N PRO A 10 -5.47 20.73 64.26
CA PRO A 10 -6.41 19.66 64.47
C PRO A 10 -6.81 19.67 65.95
N ILE A 11 -8.08 19.93 66.21
CA ILE A 11 -8.71 19.61 67.50
C ILE A 11 -8.36 18.14 67.75
N SER A 12 -7.62 17.86 68.82
CA SER A 12 -7.28 16.51 69.22
C SER A 12 -8.56 15.80 69.67
N MET A 13 -9.28 15.25 68.70
CA MET A 13 -10.47 14.46 68.94
C MET A 13 -10.01 13.12 69.50
N LYS A 14 -10.26 12.90 70.79
CA LYS A 14 -9.91 11.68 71.51
C LYS A 14 -10.82 10.54 71.03
N PHE A 15 -10.52 9.96 69.88
CA PHE A 15 -11.22 8.79 69.38
C PHE A 15 -10.81 7.57 70.18
N ASN A 16 -11.67 7.13 71.11
CA ASN A 16 -11.52 5.86 71.79
C ASN A 16 -12.02 4.74 70.86
N MET A 17 -11.29 4.50 69.78
CA MET A 17 -11.67 3.56 68.74
C MET A 17 -11.11 2.17 69.10
N ASN A 18 -11.98 1.17 69.12
CA ASN A 18 -11.61 -0.20 69.47
C ASN A 18 -10.55 -0.70 68.47
N LYS A 19 -9.37 -1.14 68.93
CA LYS A 19 -8.19 -1.41 68.06
C LYS A 19 -8.48 -2.38 66.89
N LYS A 20 -9.48 -3.26 67.06
CA LYS A 20 -9.97 -4.18 66.02
C LYS A 20 -10.63 -3.47 64.83
N LEU A 21 -11.31 -2.35 65.04
CA LEU A 21 -11.98 -1.56 63.99
C LEU A 21 -10.99 -0.74 63.16
N ILE A 22 -9.91 -0.24 63.78
CA ILE A 22 -8.86 0.54 63.10
C ILE A 22 -8.14 -0.30 62.04
N ILE A 23 -7.97 -1.60 62.30
CA ILE A 23 -7.26 -2.53 61.40
C ILE A 23 -8.24 -3.17 60.38
N GLY A 24 -9.48 -3.40 60.78
CA GLY A 24 -10.49 -4.02 59.90
C GLY A 24 -10.95 -3.10 58.76
N LEU A 25 -11.08 -1.80 59.01
CA LEU A 25 -11.62 -0.85 58.03
C LEU A 25 -10.69 -0.65 56.80
N PRO A 26 -9.37 -0.46 56.96
CA PRO A 26 -8.45 -0.37 55.82
C PRO A 26 -8.37 -1.68 55.03
N ALA A 27 -8.40 -2.83 55.72
CA ALA A 27 -8.36 -4.14 55.08
C ALA A 27 -9.61 -4.39 54.21
N LEU A 28 -10.79 -3.97 54.69
CA LEU A 28 -12.04 -4.09 53.95
C LEU A 28 -12.09 -3.15 52.73
N LEU A 29 -11.54 -1.94 52.84
CA LEU A 29 -11.40 -1.00 51.72
C LEU A 29 -10.44 -1.51 50.63
N MET A 30 -9.34 -2.18 51.02
CA MET A 30 -8.40 -2.78 50.07
C MET A 30 -9.03 -3.91 49.25
N VAL A 31 -9.97 -4.68 49.80
CA VAL A 31 -10.70 -5.73 49.06
C VAL A 31 -11.63 -5.14 47.99
N PHE A 32 -12.28 -4.00 48.28
CA PHE A 32 -13.12 -3.31 47.30
C PHE A 32 -12.33 -2.72 46.13
N LEU A 33 -11.08 -2.30 46.35
CA LEU A 33 -10.22 -1.73 45.30
C LEU A 33 -9.68 -2.79 44.32
N VAL A 34 -9.59 -4.06 44.71
CA VAL A 34 -9.11 -5.16 43.85
C VAL A 34 -10.22 -5.76 42.97
N SER A 35 -11.50 -5.53 43.29
CA SER A 35 -12.64 -6.09 42.53
C SER A 35 -13.00 -5.34 41.23
N CYS A 36 -12.31 -4.24 40.90
CA CYS A 36 -12.48 -3.57 39.60
C CYS A 36 -11.50 -4.12 38.56
N GLU A 37 -11.60 -5.41 38.25
CA GLU A 37 -11.02 -5.96 37.02
C GLU A 37 -11.88 -5.52 35.82
N LYS A 38 -11.62 -4.32 35.28
CA LYS A 38 -12.12 -3.98 33.95
C LYS A 38 -11.39 -4.85 32.94
N LYS A 39 -12.05 -5.91 32.48
CA LYS A 39 -11.60 -6.65 31.29
C LYS A 39 -11.59 -5.67 30.12
N TYR A 40 -10.40 -5.41 29.56
CA TYR A 40 -10.25 -4.60 28.37
C TYR A 40 -10.92 -5.35 27.21
N GLN A 41 -12.13 -4.94 26.85
CA GLN A 41 -12.74 -5.35 25.58
C GLN A 41 -12.12 -4.46 24.49
N SER A 42 -11.30 -5.08 23.66
CA SER A 42 -10.77 -4.41 22.46
C SER A 42 -11.94 -3.89 21.63
N PRO A 43 -11.89 -2.66 21.08
CA PRO A 43 -13.02 -2.03 20.38
C PRO A 43 -13.61 -2.81 19.20
N GLY A 44 -12.98 -3.90 18.74
CA GLY A 44 -13.42 -4.68 17.57
C GLY A 44 -14.52 -5.71 17.82
N GLN A 45 -15.33 -5.59 18.88
CA GLN A 45 -16.42 -6.54 19.20
C GLN A 45 -17.83 -6.02 18.85
N TYR A 46 -17.97 -4.95 18.06
CA TYR A 46 -19.28 -4.59 17.53
C TYR A 46 -19.72 -5.65 16.51
N GLU A 47 -20.91 -6.23 16.72
CA GLU A 47 -21.50 -7.25 15.82
C GLU A 47 -21.83 -6.67 14.44
N GLU A 48 -22.10 -5.36 14.36
CA GLU A 48 -22.36 -4.64 13.12
C GLU A 48 -21.17 -3.75 12.75
N ASP A 49 -20.43 -4.19 11.74
CA ASP A 49 -19.39 -3.40 11.09
C ASP A 49 -20.05 -2.29 10.26
N LEU A 50 -20.17 -1.10 10.85
CA LEU A 50 -20.77 0.10 10.22
C LEU A 50 -20.06 0.53 8.93
N PHE A 51 -18.90 -0.07 8.63
CA PHE A 51 -18.10 0.19 7.43
C PHE A 51 -18.05 -1.01 6.48
N ALA A 52 -18.91 -2.02 6.65
CA ALA A 52 -18.92 -3.21 5.78
C ALA A 52 -19.08 -2.84 4.29
N ASP A 53 -19.93 -1.86 3.98
CA ASP A 53 -20.16 -1.39 2.61
C ASP A 53 -19.05 -0.45 2.08
N GLU A 54 -18.29 0.20 2.97
CA GLU A 54 -17.17 1.07 2.61
C GLU A 54 -15.83 0.34 2.50
N ARG A 55 -15.76 -0.91 2.99
CA ARG A 55 -14.65 -1.83 2.70
C ARG A 55 -14.78 -2.35 1.27
N GLN A 56 -14.71 -1.45 0.29
CA GLN A 56 -14.24 -1.86 -1.02
C GLN A 56 -12.81 -2.35 -0.84
N GLU A 57 -12.65 -3.67 -0.68
CA GLU A 57 -11.37 -4.36 -0.80
C GLU A 57 -10.64 -3.72 -1.98
N GLY A 58 -9.42 -3.20 -1.73
CA GLY A 58 -8.63 -2.42 -2.68
C GLY A 58 -8.26 -3.21 -3.93
N LYS A 59 -9.24 -3.52 -4.77
CA LYS A 59 -9.10 -4.08 -6.09
C LYS A 59 -8.50 -2.96 -6.91
N ALA A 60 -7.18 -3.03 -7.10
CA ALA A 60 -6.48 -2.17 -8.02
C ALA A 60 -7.21 -2.24 -9.36
N TYR A 61 -7.70 -1.09 -9.84
CA TYR A 61 -8.37 -0.99 -11.13
C TYR A 61 -7.51 -1.66 -12.22
N ILE A 62 -8.11 -2.59 -12.95
CA ILE A 62 -7.49 -3.33 -14.05
C ILE A 62 -8.15 -2.80 -15.33
N MET A 63 -7.33 -2.23 -16.22
CA MET A 63 -7.82 -1.75 -17.51
C MET A 63 -8.20 -2.92 -18.42
N ASP A 64 -9.29 -2.76 -19.17
CA ASP A 64 -9.71 -3.70 -20.21
C ASP A 64 -8.81 -3.64 -21.45
N GLU A 65 -8.95 -4.61 -22.38
CA GLU A 65 -8.13 -4.69 -23.60
C GLU A 65 -8.27 -3.43 -24.48
N GLU A 66 -9.49 -2.93 -24.63
CA GLU A 66 -9.79 -1.71 -25.41
C GLU A 66 -9.22 -0.46 -24.73
N GLU A 67 -9.41 -0.31 -23.42
CA GLU A 67 -8.84 0.78 -22.63
C GLU A 67 -7.30 0.78 -22.68
N CYS A 68 -6.69 -0.41 -22.62
CA CYS A 68 -5.24 -0.58 -22.78
C CYS A 68 -4.78 -0.15 -24.17
N PHE A 69 -5.55 -0.51 -25.20
CA PHE A 69 -5.24 -0.16 -26.59
C PHE A 69 -5.32 1.36 -26.80
N ASP A 70 -6.36 2.00 -26.28
CA ASP A 70 -6.60 3.44 -26.40
C ASP A 70 -5.59 4.26 -25.60
N GLY A 71 -5.31 3.86 -24.36
CA GLY A 71 -4.33 4.51 -23.50
C GLY A 71 -2.86 4.30 -23.91
N SER A 72 -2.60 3.37 -24.83
CA SER A 72 -1.26 3.10 -25.35
C SER A 72 -0.94 3.94 -26.58
N GLU A 73 0.28 4.45 -26.61
CA GLU A 73 0.85 5.11 -27.79
C GLU A 73 1.47 4.10 -28.77
N LEU A 74 1.93 2.97 -28.23
CA LEU A 74 2.52 1.88 -28.99
C LEU A 74 1.96 0.56 -28.46
N VAL A 75 1.40 -0.25 -29.36
CA VAL A 75 0.93 -1.60 -29.06
C VAL A 75 1.63 -2.59 -29.97
N LEU A 76 2.27 -3.58 -29.36
CA LEU A 76 2.99 -4.65 -30.06
C LEU A 76 2.38 -6.00 -29.68
N SER A 77 2.35 -6.94 -30.62
CA SER A 77 2.22 -8.36 -30.29
C SER A 77 3.58 -9.04 -30.36
N SER A 78 4.03 -9.65 -29.27
CA SER A 78 5.31 -10.35 -29.20
C SER A 78 5.23 -11.56 -28.28
N SER A 79 5.91 -12.65 -28.65
CA SER A 79 6.18 -13.79 -27.76
C SER A 79 7.60 -13.77 -27.18
N ASN A 80 8.48 -12.86 -27.63
CA ASN A 80 9.90 -12.84 -27.27
C ASN A 80 10.25 -11.62 -26.42
N VAL A 81 9.57 -11.52 -25.27
CA VAL A 81 9.80 -10.51 -24.24
C VAL A 81 10.58 -11.16 -23.10
N LYS A 82 11.73 -10.57 -22.73
CA LYS A 82 12.55 -11.07 -21.62
C LYS A 82 12.93 -9.94 -20.68
N LEU A 83 13.04 -10.22 -19.39
CA LEU A 83 13.60 -9.29 -18.41
C LEU A 83 15.09 -9.11 -18.73
N ALA A 84 15.52 -7.88 -18.96
CA ALA A 84 16.90 -7.52 -19.27
C ALA A 84 17.65 -7.09 -18.00
N ASP A 85 17.03 -6.25 -17.18
CA ASP A 85 17.63 -5.70 -15.97
C ASP A 85 16.55 -5.39 -14.93
N SER A 86 16.93 -5.33 -13.67
CA SER A 86 16.04 -4.89 -12.59
C SER A 86 16.80 -4.11 -11.55
N SER A 87 16.29 -2.93 -11.20
CA SER A 87 16.81 -2.16 -10.06
C SER A 87 16.03 -2.52 -8.80
N LYS A 88 16.73 -3.10 -7.84
CA LYS A 88 16.25 -3.39 -6.48
C LYS A 88 17.29 -2.84 -5.51
N GLY A 89 17.05 -1.65 -4.97
CA GLY A 89 18.02 -0.95 -4.12
C GLY A 89 17.41 0.28 -3.45
N ARG A 90 18.25 1.27 -3.09
CA ARG A 90 17.79 2.55 -2.51
C ARG A 90 17.03 3.35 -3.59
N GLY A 91 15.70 3.32 -3.54
CA GLY A 91 14.84 4.10 -4.43
C GLY A 91 13.68 3.30 -5.00
N LYS A 92 12.97 3.90 -5.97
CA LYS A 92 11.86 3.23 -6.68
C LYS A 92 12.41 2.10 -7.54
N SER A 93 11.91 0.89 -7.31
CA SER A 93 12.22 -0.26 -8.16
C SER A 93 11.68 -0.05 -9.57
N PHE A 94 12.43 -0.56 -10.55
CA PHE A 94 12.01 -0.60 -11.94
C PHE A 94 12.61 -1.83 -12.61
N PHE A 95 11.95 -2.28 -13.67
CA PHE A 95 12.28 -3.47 -14.42
C PHE A 95 12.42 -3.08 -15.88
N ILE A 96 13.50 -3.49 -16.52
CA ILE A 96 13.74 -3.24 -17.94
C ILE A 96 13.48 -4.54 -18.69
N TYR A 97 12.63 -4.47 -19.70
CA TYR A 97 12.27 -5.60 -20.55
C TYR A 97 12.76 -5.36 -21.97
N LYS A 98 13.25 -6.42 -22.60
CA LYS A 98 13.73 -6.43 -23.98
C LYS A 98 12.76 -7.21 -24.86
N VAL A 99 12.29 -6.58 -25.92
CA VAL A 99 11.48 -7.18 -26.98
C VAL A 99 12.39 -7.45 -28.16
N ARG A 100 12.63 -8.73 -28.47
CA ARG A 100 13.55 -9.11 -29.55
C ARG A 100 12.91 -9.07 -30.94
N SER A 101 11.61 -9.33 -31.00
CA SER A 101 10.85 -9.34 -32.25
C SER A 101 9.36 -9.21 -31.92
N GLY A 102 8.57 -8.69 -32.86
CA GLY A 102 7.14 -8.57 -32.70
C GLY A 102 6.49 -7.93 -33.92
N LYS A 103 5.16 -7.90 -33.92
CA LYS A 103 4.37 -7.16 -34.90
C LYS A 103 3.80 -5.91 -34.24
N VAL A 104 3.96 -4.77 -34.89
CA VAL A 104 3.36 -3.50 -34.46
C VAL A 104 1.88 -3.52 -34.84
N LEU A 105 1.01 -3.22 -33.87
CA LEU A 105 -0.45 -3.15 -34.07
C LEU A 105 -0.95 -1.72 -34.10
N LYS A 106 -0.40 -0.87 -33.22
CA LYS A 106 -0.69 0.57 -33.13
C LYS A 106 0.60 1.31 -32.90
N THR A 107 0.82 2.39 -33.64
CA THR A 107 1.86 3.38 -33.38
C THR A 107 1.27 4.76 -33.62
N VAL A 108 1.45 5.68 -32.67
CA VAL A 108 1.04 7.09 -32.85
C VAL A 108 2.10 7.89 -33.63
N ARG A 109 3.33 7.37 -33.73
CA ARG A 109 4.43 8.00 -34.48
C ARG A 109 4.66 7.28 -35.80
N ASP A 110 4.97 8.05 -36.84
CA ASP A 110 5.38 7.55 -38.17
C ASP A 110 6.77 6.87 -38.16
N SER A 111 7.40 6.72 -36.99
CA SER A 111 8.70 6.09 -36.86
C SER A 111 8.59 4.57 -36.92
N THR A 112 9.29 3.96 -37.87
CA THR A 112 9.50 2.52 -37.95
C THR A 112 10.17 2.04 -36.66
N LEU A 113 9.57 1.05 -36.01
CA LEU A 113 10.12 0.50 -34.77
C LEU A 113 11.19 -0.55 -35.08
N GLU A 114 12.42 -0.28 -34.66
CA GLU A 114 13.54 -1.22 -34.80
C GLU A 114 13.61 -2.18 -33.61
N PHE A 115 13.87 -3.45 -33.90
CA PHE A 115 14.11 -4.49 -32.89
C PHE A 115 15.60 -4.87 -32.86
N PRO A 116 16.18 -5.21 -31.70
CA PRO A 116 15.54 -5.33 -30.40
C PRO A 116 15.33 -3.97 -29.72
N MET A 117 14.18 -3.80 -29.07
CA MET A 117 13.88 -2.60 -28.28
C MET A 117 13.78 -2.92 -26.79
N GLU A 118 14.03 -1.91 -25.95
CA GLU A 118 13.87 -2.01 -24.50
C GLU A 118 12.79 -1.03 -24.00
N PHE A 119 12.05 -1.45 -22.98
CA PHE A 119 11.05 -0.61 -22.30
C PHE A 119 11.13 -0.79 -20.79
N LEU A 120 10.70 0.25 -20.05
CA LEU A 120 10.71 0.27 -18.59
C LEU A 120 9.35 -0.08 -18.02
N SER A 121 9.30 -0.89 -16.98
CA SER A 121 8.10 -1.12 -16.17
C SER A 121 8.37 -0.77 -14.70
N PRO A 122 7.47 -0.02 -14.04
CA PRO A 122 7.59 0.28 -12.62
C PRO A 122 7.31 -0.94 -11.73
N TYR A 123 6.67 -1.99 -12.25
CA TYR A 123 6.37 -3.22 -11.53
C TYR A 123 6.79 -4.47 -12.33
N LYS A 124 6.94 -5.59 -11.63
CA LYS A 124 7.31 -6.86 -12.26
C LYS A 124 6.12 -7.39 -13.06
N LEU A 125 6.29 -7.49 -14.37
CA LEU A 125 5.32 -8.07 -15.28
C LEU A 125 5.34 -9.59 -15.20
N LYS A 126 4.14 -10.20 -15.17
CA LYS A 126 3.95 -11.65 -15.29
C LYS A 126 3.92 -12.01 -16.78
N LEU A 127 5.10 -12.16 -17.36
CA LEU A 127 5.25 -12.56 -18.76
C LEU A 127 4.71 -13.97 -18.97
N LYS A 128 4.07 -14.19 -20.12
CA LYS A 128 3.62 -15.51 -20.59
C LYS A 128 4.57 -16.01 -21.69
N ASN A 129 4.62 -17.31 -21.93
CA ASN A 129 5.45 -17.85 -23.03
C ASN A 129 4.78 -17.68 -24.41
N ASP A 130 3.46 -17.45 -24.43
CA ASP A 130 2.69 -17.24 -25.64
C ASP A 130 2.81 -15.80 -26.16
N SER A 131 2.35 -15.57 -27.40
CA SER A 131 2.21 -14.23 -27.95
C SER A 131 1.32 -13.37 -27.03
N MET A 132 1.84 -12.24 -26.58
CA MET A 132 1.16 -11.30 -25.69
C MET A 132 1.13 -9.91 -26.30
N TYR A 133 0.15 -9.12 -25.88
CA TYR A 133 0.13 -7.70 -26.18
C TYR A 133 1.05 -6.94 -25.22
N VAL A 134 1.81 -6.02 -25.78
CA VAL A 134 2.74 -5.13 -25.08
C VAL A 134 2.20 -3.72 -25.24
N TYR A 135 1.63 -3.19 -24.16
CA TYR A 135 0.99 -1.88 -24.08
C TYR A 135 1.98 -0.86 -23.55
N LEU A 136 2.36 0.09 -24.41
CA LEU A 136 3.44 1.02 -24.14
C LEU A 136 2.98 2.49 -24.29
N LYS A 137 3.44 3.31 -23.36
CA LYS A 137 3.32 4.78 -23.36
C LYS A 137 4.72 5.39 -23.50
N ASN A 138 4.83 6.67 -23.88
CA ASN A 138 6.10 7.38 -23.77
C ASN A 138 6.66 7.31 -22.34
N LEU A 139 7.98 7.16 -22.23
CA LEU A 139 8.67 7.17 -20.97
C LEU A 139 8.56 8.55 -20.30
N GLU A 140 7.98 8.57 -19.10
CA GLU A 140 7.89 9.76 -18.27
C GLU A 140 8.87 9.63 -17.09
N GLY A 141 9.90 10.47 -17.07
CA GLY A 141 10.94 10.43 -16.04
C GLY A 141 12.17 9.61 -16.42
N TYR A 142 12.86 9.04 -15.41
CA TYR A 142 14.06 8.20 -15.56
C TYR A 142 15.16 8.74 -16.50
N ARG A 143 15.34 10.07 -16.55
CA ARG A 143 16.18 10.77 -17.55
C ARG A 143 17.61 10.23 -17.69
N LEU A 144 18.23 9.79 -16.60
CA LEU A 144 19.59 9.26 -16.61
C LEU A 144 19.65 7.93 -17.37
N ILE A 145 18.81 6.97 -16.96
CA ILE A 145 18.75 5.63 -17.55
C ILE A 145 18.19 5.67 -18.96
N ALA A 146 17.25 6.59 -19.22
CA ALA A 146 16.68 6.80 -20.54
C ALA A 146 17.76 7.14 -21.58
N LYS A 147 18.75 7.95 -21.21
CA LYS A 147 19.89 8.29 -22.08
C LYS A 147 20.86 7.13 -22.20
N ASP A 148 21.24 6.51 -21.09
CA ASP A 148 22.26 5.45 -21.06
C ASP A 148 21.82 4.18 -21.81
N ARG A 149 20.52 3.85 -21.78
CA ARG A 149 19.93 2.65 -22.40
C ARG A 149 19.06 2.94 -23.62
N ASN A 150 18.95 4.21 -24.04
CA ASN A 150 18.07 4.65 -25.14
C ASN A 150 16.60 4.20 -24.95
N LEU A 151 16.08 4.30 -23.73
CA LEU A 151 14.70 3.92 -23.41
C LEU A 151 13.74 5.02 -23.84
N LYS A 152 12.79 4.67 -24.71
CA LYS A 152 11.78 5.61 -25.23
C LYS A 152 10.40 5.38 -24.63
N TYR A 153 10.12 4.14 -24.21
CA TYR A 153 8.79 3.71 -23.80
C TYR A 153 8.77 3.14 -22.39
N GLN A 154 7.61 3.27 -21.75
CA GLN A 154 7.28 2.64 -20.48
C GLN A 154 6.01 1.80 -20.60
N TRP A 155 5.88 0.80 -19.74
CA TRP A 155 4.68 -0.01 -19.63
C TRP A 155 3.49 0.85 -19.19
N LEU A 156 2.32 0.64 -19.80
CA LEU A 156 1.10 1.34 -19.42
C LEU A 156 0.70 0.98 -17.99
N LYS A 157 0.57 2.00 -17.13
CA LYS A 157 0.17 1.81 -15.73
C LYS A 157 -1.24 1.20 -15.69
N ALA A 158 -1.42 0.16 -14.86
CA ALA A 158 -2.67 -0.61 -14.72
C ALA A 158 -3.01 -1.57 -15.88
N ALA A 159 -2.19 -1.64 -16.94
CA ALA A 159 -2.37 -2.62 -17.99
C ALA A 159 -1.91 -4.02 -17.53
N PRO A 160 -2.77 -5.05 -17.60
CA PRO A 160 -2.37 -6.43 -17.39
C PRO A 160 -1.72 -7.03 -18.64
N VAL A 161 -1.10 -8.20 -18.50
CA VAL A 161 -0.49 -8.94 -19.62
C VAL A 161 -1.56 -9.80 -20.30
N TYR A 162 -2.14 -9.25 -21.38
CA TYR A 162 -3.12 -9.96 -22.21
C TYR A 162 -2.44 -10.89 -23.22
N SER A 163 -2.98 -12.10 -23.39
CA SER A 163 -2.56 -13.03 -24.43
C SER A 163 -3.21 -12.65 -25.75
N VAL A 164 -2.48 -12.74 -26.86
CA VAL A 164 -3.05 -12.56 -28.19
C VAL A 164 -3.96 -13.76 -28.48
N LYS A 165 -5.25 -13.48 -28.68
CA LYS A 165 -6.20 -14.52 -29.13
C LYS A 165 -5.78 -14.95 -30.53
N LYS A 166 -5.45 -16.23 -30.71
CA LYS A 166 -5.27 -16.82 -32.05
C LYS A 166 -6.63 -16.74 -32.74
N LYS A 167 -6.77 -15.86 -33.73
CA LYS A 167 -7.87 -15.90 -34.70
C LYS A 167 -7.55 -16.96 -35.76
#